data_AF-A0A171AV17-F1
#
_entry.id   AF-A0A171AV17-F1
#
_cell.length_a   1.000
_cell.length_b   1.000
_cell.length_c   1.000
_cell.angle_alpha   90.00
_cell.angle_beta   90.00
_cell.angle_gamma   90.00
#
_symmetry.space_group_name_H-M   'P 1'
#
loop_
_entity.id
_entity.type
_entity.pdbx_description
1 polymer ?
#
loop_
_entity_poly.entity_id
_entity_poly.type
_entity_poly.pdbx_seq_one_letter_code
_entity_poly.pdbx_strand_id
1 'polypeptide(L)'
;MRILILGAGKMGSFFTDVLSFQHEVAVYDADPKRLRFVYNTIRMSQLEEIKEFDPELVINAVTIKHTLEAFKNVMPFLSKNCILSDIASVKTGLPEFYQNCGFRFVSSHPMFGPTFASLSDLSTQSAIIIAESDHLGKVFFKDLYSSLKLNIFEYTFREHDETTAYSLSIPFASTLVFASVMKHQEAPGTTFKRHLAIAHGLLSEDDYLLQEILFNPYTPEQLTNIREELGNLLDIIEHKDADRMKAYLKKVRENIQ
;
A
#
# COMPACT_ATOMS: atom_id res chain seq x y z
N MET A 1 12.44 13.17 -18.18
CA MET A 1 11.91 14.13 -17.22
C MET A 1 12.71 14.07 -15.93
N ARG A 2 12.63 15.12 -15.13
CA ARG A 2 13.22 15.20 -13.79
C ARG A 2 12.22 14.72 -12.75
N ILE A 3 12.56 13.66 -12.02
CA ILE A 3 11.69 13.02 -11.03
C ILE A 3 12.33 13.11 -9.65
N LEU A 4 11.61 13.66 -8.68
CA LEU A 4 12.01 13.66 -7.28
C LEU A 4 11.29 12.55 -6.52
N ILE A 5 12.03 11.63 -5.90
CA ILE A 5 11.49 10.64 -4.97
C ILE A 5 11.67 11.16 -3.53
N LEU A 6 10.59 11.19 -2.76
CA LEU A 6 10.64 11.48 -1.32
C LEU A 6 10.70 10.19 -0.53
N GLY A 7 11.73 10.05 0.30
CA GLY A 7 12.00 8.87 1.11
C GLY A 7 12.83 7.84 0.37
N ALA A 8 13.98 7.48 0.94
CA ALA A 8 14.88 6.41 0.48
C ALA A 8 14.60 5.10 1.24
N GLY A 9 13.34 4.85 1.61
CA GLY A 9 12.90 3.56 2.16
C GLY A 9 12.91 2.46 1.09
N LYS A 10 12.35 1.28 1.42
CA LYS A 10 12.30 0.15 0.47
C LYS A 10 11.59 0.51 -0.84
N MET A 11 10.40 1.12 -0.77
CA MET A 11 9.65 1.52 -1.97
C MET A 11 10.30 2.69 -2.71
N GLY A 12 10.81 3.70 -1.99
CA GLY A 12 11.53 4.80 -2.65
C GLY A 12 12.79 4.34 -3.38
N SER A 13 13.54 3.42 -2.79
CA SER A 13 14.68 2.77 -3.45
C SER A 13 14.26 1.97 -4.69
N PHE A 14 13.15 1.23 -4.59
CA PHE A 14 12.57 0.50 -5.73
C PHE A 14 12.19 1.45 -6.87
N PHE A 15 11.44 2.52 -6.60
CA PHE A 15 11.07 3.50 -7.62
C PHE A 15 12.28 4.22 -8.19
N THR A 16 13.31 4.48 -7.38
CA THR A 16 14.56 5.06 -7.88
C THR A 16 15.25 4.12 -8.87
N ASP A 17 15.38 2.84 -8.52
CA ASP A 17 16.03 1.84 -9.36
C ASP A 17 15.33 1.71 -10.72
N VAL A 18 14.01 1.53 -10.72
CA VAL A 18 13.23 1.31 -11.96
C VAL A 18 13.15 2.56 -12.85
N LEU A 19 13.28 3.77 -12.29
CA LEU A 19 13.16 5.03 -13.04
C LEU A 19 14.51 5.61 -13.48
N SER A 20 15.58 5.37 -12.73
CA SER A 20 16.89 6.03 -12.92
C SER A 20 17.54 5.82 -14.28
N PHE A 21 17.19 4.75 -14.99
CA PHE A 21 17.74 4.46 -16.32
C PHE A 21 17.05 5.21 -17.46
N GLN A 22 15.84 5.72 -17.24
CA GLN A 22 15.03 6.39 -18.27
C GLN A 22 14.79 7.87 -17.95
N HIS A 23 15.07 8.28 -16.72
CA HIS A 23 14.78 9.60 -16.21
C HIS A 23 15.95 10.14 -15.39
N GLU A 24 16.02 11.46 -15.28
CA GLU A 24 16.92 12.09 -14.33
C GLU A 24 16.22 12.06 -12.97
N VAL A 25 16.73 11.24 -12.05
CA VAL A 25 16.09 11.01 -10.75
C VAL A 25 16.91 11.68 -9.65
N ALA A 26 16.19 12.31 -8.72
CA ALA A 26 16.71 12.77 -7.45
C ALA A 26 15.96 12.08 -6.31
N VAL A 27 16.65 11.83 -5.20
CA VAL A 27 16.04 11.30 -3.97
C VAL A 27 16.36 12.22 -2.81
N TYR A 28 15.32 12.61 -2.09
CA TYR A 28 15.41 13.35 -0.84
C TYR A 28 14.92 12.47 0.32
N ASP A 29 15.70 12.42 1.40
CA ASP A 29 15.28 11.79 2.65
C ASP A 29 15.70 12.66 3.83
N ALA A 30 14.82 12.79 4.84
CA ALA A 30 15.07 13.54 6.06
C ALA A 30 16.19 12.92 6.92
N ASP A 31 16.46 11.61 6.76
CA ASP A 31 17.64 10.94 7.30
C ASP A 31 18.68 10.74 6.19
N PRO A 32 19.75 11.56 6.14
CA PRO A 32 20.79 11.43 5.12
C PRO A 32 21.49 10.07 5.10
N LYS A 33 21.43 9.30 6.19
CA LYS A 33 22.01 7.94 6.23
C LYS A 33 21.28 6.98 5.29
N ARG A 34 20.00 7.23 4.99
CA ARG A 34 19.21 6.41 4.06
C ARG A 34 19.65 6.59 2.60
N LEU A 35 20.31 7.71 2.27
CA LEU A 35 20.81 8.00 0.93
C LEU A 35 22.10 7.23 0.56
N ARG A 36 22.71 6.49 1.50
CA ARG A 36 24.03 5.86 1.32
C ARG A 36 24.10 4.89 0.14
N PHE A 37 23.04 4.13 -0.11
CA PHE A 37 23.04 3.00 -1.03
C PHE A 37 22.14 3.20 -2.25
N VAL A 38 21.76 4.44 -2.55
CA VAL A 38 20.95 4.73 -3.73
C VAL A 38 21.85 4.87 -4.96
N TYR A 39 21.57 4.07 -5.98
CA TYR A 39 22.35 3.98 -7.21
C TYR A 39 21.79 4.88 -8.32
N ASN A 40 22.67 5.39 -9.18
CA ASN A 40 22.31 6.13 -10.41
C ASN A 40 21.29 7.28 -10.22
N THR A 41 21.39 8.01 -9.11
CA THR A 41 20.47 9.10 -8.78
C THR A 41 21.22 10.27 -8.14
N ILE A 42 20.64 11.46 -8.24
CA ILE A 42 21.04 12.62 -7.44
C ILE A 42 20.53 12.42 -6.01
N ARG A 43 21.37 12.69 -5.00
CA ARG A 43 21.03 12.53 -3.58
C ARG A 43 20.97 13.89 -2.93
N MET A 44 19.81 14.26 -2.44
CA MET A 44 19.56 15.56 -1.83
C MET A 44 19.40 15.40 -0.33
N SER A 45 20.12 16.22 0.42
CA SER A 45 20.02 16.26 1.89
C SER A 45 19.42 17.57 2.40
N GLN A 46 19.34 18.58 1.55
CA GLN A 46 18.75 19.89 1.82
C GLN A 46 17.56 20.13 0.87
N LEU A 47 16.53 20.82 1.35
CA LEU A 47 15.32 21.08 0.58
C LEU A 47 15.57 22.08 -0.56
N GLU A 48 16.54 22.97 -0.39
CA GLU A 48 16.90 24.00 -1.36
C GLU A 48 17.40 23.40 -2.68
N GLU A 49 18.04 22.22 -2.62
CA GLU A 49 18.51 21.46 -3.80
C GLU A 49 17.34 21.08 -4.74
N ILE A 50 16.14 20.91 -4.18
CA ILE A 50 14.92 20.57 -4.96
C ILE A 50 14.58 21.70 -5.93
N LYS A 51 14.78 22.96 -5.51
CA LYS A 51 14.45 24.12 -6.34
C LYS A 51 15.37 24.22 -7.55
N GLU A 52 16.66 23.93 -7.38
CA GLU A 52 17.63 23.93 -8.48
C GLU A 52 17.37 22.77 -9.45
N PHE A 53 16.96 21.62 -8.91
CA PHE A 53 16.60 20.47 -9.71
C PHE A 53 15.31 20.67 -10.51
N ASP A 54 14.35 21.44 -10.00
CA ASP A 54 13.07 21.77 -10.67
C ASP A 54 12.34 20.53 -11.22
N PRO A 55 11.93 19.61 -10.32
CA PRO A 55 11.30 18.36 -10.73
C PRO A 55 9.97 18.59 -11.44
N GLU A 56 9.69 17.74 -12.43
CA GLU A 56 8.42 17.71 -13.17
C GLU A 56 7.40 16.78 -12.48
N LEU A 57 7.88 15.78 -11.75
CA LEU A 57 7.10 14.83 -10.98
C LEU A 57 7.75 14.59 -9.62
N VAL A 58 6.95 14.62 -8.55
CA VAL A 58 7.34 14.17 -7.22
C VAL A 58 6.64 12.86 -6.92
N ILE A 59 7.38 11.81 -6.55
CA ILE A 59 6.80 10.54 -6.07
C ILE A 59 7.10 10.43 -4.58
N ASN A 60 6.06 10.49 -3.77
CA ASN A 60 6.14 10.44 -2.32
C ASN A 60 6.04 9.00 -1.84
N ALA A 61 7.20 8.45 -1.44
CA ALA A 61 7.39 7.10 -0.96
C ALA A 61 7.81 7.06 0.53
N VAL A 62 7.56 8.15 1.27
CA VAL A 62 7.75 8.18 2.73
C VAL A 62 6.72 7.31 3.42
N THR A 63 6.97 6.96 4.69
CA THR A 63 5.98 6.22 5.47
C THR A 63 4.71 7.04 5.63
N ILE A 64 3.57 6.35 5.66
CA ILE A 64 2.25 6.99 5.52
C ILE A 64 1.98 8.09 6.54
N LYS A 65 2.51 7.94 7.76
CA LYS A 65 2.49 8.95 8.83
C LYS A 65 2.99 10.33 8.40
N HIS A 66 3.94 10.37 7.47
CA HIS A 66 4.63 11.58 7.06
C HIS A 66 4.25 12.03 5.64
N THR A 67 3.32 11.36 4.95
CA THR A 67 3.01 11.66 3.54
C THR A 67 2.59 13.11 3.34
N LEU A 68 1.60 13.60 4.10
CA LEU A 68 1.12 14.99 3.97
C LEU A 68 2.16 16.02 4.39
N GLU A 69 2.93 15.73 5.45
CA GLU A 69 4.00 16.61 5.95
C GLU A 69 5.14 16.72 4.92
N ALA A 70 5.56 15.59 4.34
CA ALA A 70 6.60 15.56 3.32
C ALA A 70 6.21 16.40 2.10
N PHE A 71 4.96 16.32 1.62
CA PHE A 71 4.49 17.20 0.56
C PHE A 71 4.55 18.68 0.98
N LYS A 72 4.00 19.03 2.14
CA LYS A 72 3.99 20.41 2.65
C LYS A 72 5.41 21.00 2.74
N ASN A 73 6.40 20.19 3.12
CA ASN A 73 7.78 20.62 3.25
C ASN A 73 8.44 20.92 1.89
N VAL A 74 8.15 20.14 0.85
CA VAL A 74 8.79 20.32 -0.47
C VAL A 74 8.05 21.31 -1.36
N MET A 75 6.73 21.47 -1.21
CA MET A 75 5.89 22.34 -2.05
C MET A 75 6.42 23.77 -2.25
N PRO A 76 7.00 24.46 -1.24
CA PRO A 76 7.58 25.79 -1.42
C PRO A 76 8.74 25.85 -2.42
N PHE A 77 9.37 24.71 -2.71
CA PHE A 77 10.53 24.57 -3.60
C PHE A 77 10.13 24.05 -4.99
N LEU A 78 8.84 23.75 -5.22
CA LEU A 78 8.34 23.19 -6.48
C LEU A 78 7.76 24.26 -7.39
N SER A 79 7.99 24.11 -8.70
CA SER A 79 7.30 24.91 -9.71
C SER A 79 5.83 24.46 -9.86
N LYS A 80 4.94 25.37 -10.30
CA LYS A 80 3.51 25.07 -10.49
C LYS A 80 3.22 24.04 -11.58
N ASN A 81 4.21 23.73 -12.41
CA ASN A 81 4.11 22.71 -13.43
C ASN A 81 4.36 21.30 -12.87
N CYS A 82 4.96 21.17 -11.68
CA CYS A 82 5.22 19.88 -11.05
C CYS A 82 3.91 19.13 -10.75
N ILE A 83 3.91 17.81 -10.98
CA ILE A 83 2.84 16.90 -10.55
C ILE A 83 3.24 16.27 -9.21
N LEU A 84 2.34 16.27 -8.23
CA LEU A 84 2.54 15.56 -6.96
C LEU A 84 1.99 14.14 -7.07
N SER A 85 2.76 13.15 -6.64
CA SER A 85 2.31 11.77 -6.62
C SER A 85 2.57 11.10 -5.30
N ASP A 86 1.61 10.31 -4.83
CA ASP A 86 1.79 9.37 -3.74
C ASP A 86 1.65 7.92 -4.24
N ILE A 87 2.31 7.02 -3.51
CA ILE A 87 2.17 5.57 -3.65
C ILE A 87 1.56 4.94 -2.39
N ALA A 88 0.82 5.73 -1.59
CA ALA A 88 0.41 5.36 -0.24
C ALA A 88 -0.67 4.27 -0.26
N SER A 89 -0.57 3.32 0.69
CA SER A 89 -1.53 2.23 0.82
C SER A 89 -2.89 2.63 1.39
N VAL A 90 -2.95 3.73 2.13
CA VAL A 90 -4.19 4.31 2.65
C VAL A 90 -4.30 5.74 2.14
N LYS A 91 -5.52 6.15 1.79
CA LYS A 91 -5.79 7.45 1.15
C LYS A 91 -6.36 8.50 2.09
N THR A 92 -6.43 8.21 3.39
CA THR A 92 -6.94 9.14 4.42
C THR A 92 -6.27 10.51 4.30
N GLY A 93 -7.09 11.56 4.18
CA GLY A 93 -6.63 12.95 4.08
C GLY A 93 -6.02 13.36 2.74
N LEU A 94 -5.64 12.44 1.85
CA LEU A 94 -5.11 12.75 0.52
C LEU A 94 -6.13 13.43 -0.40
N PRO A 95 -7.41 12.99 -0.49
CA PRO A 95 -8.41 13.67 -1.30
C PRO A 95 -8.56 15.16 -0.95
N GLU A 96 -8.71 15.47 0.34
CA GLU A 96 -8.84 16.84 0.83
C GLU A 96 -7.54 17.63 0.60
N PHE A 97 -6.38 17.01 0.83
CA PHE A 97 -5.10 17.64 0.54
C PHE A 97 -4.98 18.03 -0.94
N TYR A 98 -5.29 17.11 -1.86
CA TYR A 98 -5.16 17.37 -3.29
C TYR A 98 -6.15 18.43 -3.81
N GLN A 99 -7.37 18.46 -3.26
CA GLN A 99 -8.35 19.51 -3.57
C GLN A 99 -7.85 20.92 -3.20
N ASN A 100 -7.06 21.04 -2.11
CA ASN A 100 -6.64 22.32 -1.56
C ASN A 100 -5.21 22.74 -1.91
N CYS A 101 -4.34 21.81 -2.34
CA CYS A 101 -2.92 22.09 -2.51
C CYS A 101 -2.58 22.98 -3.71
N GLY A 102 -3.46 23.04 -4.72
CA GLY A 102 -3.27 23.82 -5.95
C GLY A 102 -2.16 23.28 -6.86
N PHE A 103 -1.85 21.99 -6.77
CA PHE A 103 -0.97 21.25 -7.68
C PHE A 103 -1.78 20.19 -8.42
N ARG A 104 -1.32 19.85 -9.64
CA ARG A 104 -1.76 18.63 -10.31
C ARG A 104 -1.26 17.43 -9.52
N PHE A 105 -2.02 16.35 -9.51
CA PHE A 105 -1.64 15.16 -8.75
C PHE A 105 -1.90 13.86 -9.49
N VAL A 106 -1.17 12.81 -9.10
CA VAL A 106 -1.51 11.43 -9.41
C VAL A 106 -1.32 10.54 -8.20
N SER A 107 -2.41 9.99 -7.70
CA SER A 107 -2.38 9.07 -6.57
C SER A 107 -2.40 7.63 -7.09
N SER A 108 -1.56 6.78 -6.53
CA SER A 108 -1.45 5.38 -6.90
C SER A 108 -1.18 4.49 -5.69
N HIS A 109 -1.41 3.20 -5.80
CA HIS A 109 -1.11 2.22 -4.77
C HIS A 109 -0.61 0.93 -5.44
N PRO A 110 0.71 0.68 -5.42
CA PRO A 110 1.26 -0.63 -5.72
C PRO A 110 0.77 -1.62 -4.65
N MET A 111 -0.07 -2.59 -5.01
CA MET A 111 -0.67 -3.56 -4.08
C MET A 111 0.33 -4.67 -3.70
N PHE A 112 1.61 -4.34 -3.66
CA PHE A 112 2.69 -5.23 -3.27
C PHE A 112 3.64 -4.50 -2.33
N GLY A 113 4.05 -5.21 -1.30
CA GLY A 113 5.09 -4.77 -0.39
C GLY A 113 6.37 -5.59 -0.58
N PRO A 114 7.54 -5.03 -0.26
CA PRO A 114 8.81 -5.74 -0.30
C PRO A 114 8.91 -6.87 0.74
N THR A 115 7.92 -7.02 1.61
CA THR A 115 7.86 -8.06 2.65
C THR A 115 7.46 -9.42 2.07
N PHE A 116 6.55 -9.45 1.09
CA PHE A 116 6.01 -10.71 0.54
C PHE A 116 6.18 -10.86 -0.97
N ALA A 117 6.36 -9.77 -1.71
CA ALA A 117 6.51 -9.82 -3.17
C ALA A 117 7.97 -9.95 -3.59
N SER A 118 8.22 -10.76 -4.61
CA SER A 118 9.50 -10.75 -5.31
C SER A 118 9.56 -9.55 -6.25
N LEU A 119 10.43 -8.59 -5.96
CA LEU A 119 10.58 -7.39 -6.80
C LEU A 119 11.16 -7.70 -8.20
N SER A 120 11.61 -8.94 -8.45
CA SER A 120 12.10 -9.40 -9.75
C SER A 120 11.00 -9.89 -10.70
N ASP A 121 9.80 -10.22 -10.19
CA ASP A 121 8.65 -10.63 -11.00
C ASP A 121 7.36 -10.14 -10.35
N LEU A 122 6.81 -9.08 -10.93
CA LEU A 122 5.60 -8.43 -10.46
C LEU A 122 4.37 -8.79 -11.32
N SER A 123 4.48 -9.78 -12.22
CA SER A 123 3.41 -10.13 -13.17
C SER A 123 2.12 -10.63 -12.54
N THR A 124 2.20 -11.12 -11.30
CA THR A 124 1.04 -11.56 -10.50
C THR A 124 0.54 -10.50 -9.53
N GLN A 125 1.24 -9.37 -9.44
CA GLN A 125 0.91 -8.28 -8.54
C GLN A 125 0.03 -7.26 -9.25
N SER A 126 -0.62 -6.40 -8.45
CA SER A 126 -1.55 -5.39 -8.95
C SER A 126 -1.10 -3.99 -8.54
N ALA A 127 -1.57 -2.99 -9.26
CA ALA A 127 -1.46 -1.59 -8.86
C ALA A 127 -2.76 -0.86 -9.17
N ILE A 128 -3.16 0.02 -8.27
CA ILE A 128 -4.34 0.86 -8.42
C ILE A 128 -3.88 2.27 -8.74
N ILE A 129 -4.47 2.89 -9.76
CA ILE A 129 -4.31 4.31 -10.07
C ILE A 129 -5.63 5.01 -9.75
N ILE A 130 -5.56 6.12 -9.03
CA ILE A 130 -6.76 6.85 -8.63
C ILE A 130 -7.35 7.63 -9.81
N ALA A 131 -8.64 7.44 -10.09
CA ALA A 131 -9.34 7.94 -11.27
C ALA A 131 -9.36 9.48 -11.35
N GLU A 132 -9.47 10.15 -10.19
CA GLU A 132 -9.48 11.62 -10.02
C GLU A 132 -8.12 12.28 -10.33
N SER A 133 -7.08 11.48 -10.58
CA SER A 133 -5.74 11.95 -10.90
C SER A 133 -5.64 12.65 -12.27
N ASP A 134 -4.65 13.53 -12.41
CA ASP A 134 -4.26 14.19 -13.66
C ASP A 134 -3.96 13.19 -14.78
N HIS A 135 -4.41 13.50 -15.99
CA HIS A 135 -4.30 12.60 -17.14
C HIS A 135 -2.85 12.23 -17.46
N LEU A 136 -1.91 13.19 -17.46
CA LEU A 136 -0.51 12.92 -17.78
C LEU A 136 0.14 12.07 -16.69
N GLY A 137 -0.19 12.34 -15.42
CA GLY A 137 0.23 11.50 -14.31
C GLY A 137 -0.28 10.06 -14.43
N LYS A 138 -1.55 9.88 -14.81
CA LYS A 138 -2.12 8.53 -15.05
C LYS A 138 -1.42 7.81 -16.19
N VAL A 139 -1.12 8.49 -17.30
CA VAL A 139 -0.36 7.89 -18.42
C VAL A 139 1.01 7.44 -17.95
N PHE A 140 1.75 8.29 -17.23
CA PHE A 140 3.06 7.94 -16.68
C PHE A 140 3.02 6.67 -15.82
N PHE A 141 2.09 6.59 -14.86
CA PHE A 141 1.99 5.41 -13.99
C PHE A 141 1.45 4.17 -14.72
N LYS A 142 0.59 4.32 -15.73
CA LYS A 142 0.16 3.21 -16.59
C LYS A 142 1.33 2.63 -17.36
N ASP A 143 2.18 3.47 -17.95
CA ASP A 143 3.36 3.03 -18.69
C ASP A 143 4.38 2.37 -17.77
N LEU A 144 4.67 3.00 -16.61
CA LEU A 144 5.55 2.45 -15.59
C LEU A 144 5.08 1.08 -15.12
N TYR A 145 3.83 0.97 -14.67
CA TYR A 145 3.30 -0.30 -14.15
C TYR A 145 3.17 -1.37 -15.23
N SER A 146 2.89 -0.99 -16.49
CA SER A 146 2.87 -1.93 -17.61
C SER A 146 4.27 -2.48 -17.91
N SER A 147 5.31 -1.64 -17.82
CA SER A 147 6.70 -2.09 -17.99
C SER A 147 7.12 -3.10 -16.91
N LEU A 148 6.53 -2.99 -15.71
CA LEU A 148 6.67 -3.92 -14.59
C LEU A 148 5.74 -5.14 -14.68
N LYS A 149 4.91 -5.23 -15.74
CA LYS A 149 3.91 -6.29 -15.98
C LYS A 149 2.83 -6.39 -14.91
N LEU A 150 2.57 -5.31 -14.17
CA LEU A 150 1.54 -5.29 -13.13
C LEU A 150 0.14 -5.34 -13.75
N ASN A 151 -0.81 -5.92 -13.01
CA ASN A 151 -2.24 -5.80 -13.31
C ASN A 151 -2.73 -4.42 -12.85
N ILE A 152 -3.08 -3.55 -13.79
CA ILE A 152 -3.42 -2.16 -13.50
C ILE A 152 -4.94 -2.00 -13.39
N PHE A 153 -5.39 -1.41 -12.28
CA PHE A 153 -6.78 -1.05 -12.03
C PHE A 153 -6.91 0.45 -11.85
N GLU A 154 -8.05 1.01 -12.23
CA GLU A 154 -8.37 2.43 -12.05
C GLU A 154 -9.62 2.54 -11.17
N TYR A 155 -9.47 3.13 -9.99
CA TYR A 155 -10.54 3.28 -8.98
C TYR A 155 -10.64 4.73 -8.53
N THR A 156 -11.83 5.18 -8.17
CA THR A 156 -11.99 6.41 -7.38
C THR A 156 -11.36 6.26 -6.00
N PHE A 157 -11.13 7.37 -5.29
CA PHE A 157 -10.68 7.30 -3.89
C PHE A 157 -11.63 6.45 -3.01
N ARG A 158 -12.94 6.57 -3.24
CA ARG A 158 -13.95 5.79 -2.52
C ARG A 158 -13.85 4.29 -2.85
N GLU A 159 -13.79 3.94 -4.12
CA GLU A 159 -13.68 2.53 -4.56
C GLU A 159 -12.38 1.90 -4.08
N HIS A 160 -11.29 2.66 -4.03
CA HIS A 160 -10.03 2.22 -3.42
C HIS A 160 -10.22 1.86 -1.95
N ASP A 161 -10.83 2.75 -1.16
CA ASP A 161 -11.02 2.50 0.28
C ASP A 161 -12.00 1.34 0.53
N GLU A 162 -13.06 1.21 -0.27
CA GLU A 162 -13.96 0.05 -0.23
C GLU A 162 -13.20 -1.25 -0.55
N THR A 163 -12.38 -1.24 -1.61
CA THR A 163 -11.59 -2.42 -2.01
C THR A 163 -10.58 -2.81 -0.95
N THR A 164 -9.84 -1.84 -0.39
CA THR A 164 -8.81 -2.11 0.62
C THR A 164 -9.40 -2.64 1.94
N ALA A 165 -10.62 -2.26 2.29
CA ALA A 165 -11.32 -2.86 3.44
C ALA A 165 -11.50 -4.37 3.26
N TYR A 166 -11.88 -4.81 2.07
CA TYR A 166 -12.00 -6.23 1.74
C TYR A 166 -10.64 -6.92 1.56
N SER A 167 -9.73 -6.32 0.80
CA SER A 167 -8.48 -6.97 0.38
C SER A 167 -7.36 -6.90 1.41
N LEU A 168 -7.42 -5.96 2.36
CA LEU A 168 -6.41 -5.77 3.41
C LEU A 168 -7.03 -5.90 4.81
N SER A 169 -8.07 -5.13 5.14
CA SER A 169 -8.56 -5.07 6.53
C SER A 169 -9.13 -6.41 7.01
N ILE A 170 -9.87 -7.15 6.17
CA ILE A 170 -10.36 -8.52 6.47
C ILE A 170 -9.21 -9.49 6.78
N PRO A 171 -8.24 -9.73 5.87
CA PRO A 171 -7.16 -10.67 6.15
C PRO A 171 -6.30 -10.21 7.32
N PHE A 172 -6.05 -8.90 7.48
CA PHE A 172 -5.25 -8.38 8.57
C PHE A 172 -5.91 -8.64 9.93
N ALA A 173 -7.19 -8.30 10.06
CA ALA A 173 -7.94 -8.54 11.29
C ALA A 173 -8.05 -10.04 11.61
N SER A 174 -8.28 -10.87 10.59
CA SER A 174 -8.34 -12.33 10.74
C SER A 174 -7.02 -12.89 11.28
N THR A 175 -5.89 -12.43 10.74
CA THR A 175 -4.55 -12.81 11.20
C THR A 175 -4.24 -12.27 12.60
N LEU A 176 -4.65 -11.05 12.94
CA LEU A 176 -4.45 -10.47 14.28
C LEU A 176 -5.28 -11.19 15.35
N VAL A 177 -6.53 -11.53 15.05
CA VAL A 177 -7.38 -12.34 15.94
C VAL A 177 -6.81 -13.75 16.09
N PHE A 178 -6.32 -14.36 15.02
CA PHE A 178 -5.60 -15.63 15.10
C PHE A 178 -4.37 -15.54 16.01
N ALA A 179 -3.54 -14.51 15.82
CA ALA A 179 -2.33 -14.29 16.62
C ALA A 179 -2.61 -13.97 18.10
N SER A 180 -3.75 -13.34 18.41
CA SER A 180 -4.10 -12.95 19.78
C SER A 180 -4.55 -14.11 20.65
N VAL A 181 -5.07 -15.19 20.06
CA VAL A 181 -5.56 -16.37 20.80
C VAL A 181 -4.67 -17.61 20.66
N MET A 182 -3.72 -17.61 19.72
CA MET A 182 -2.85 -18.76 19.51
C MET A 182 -1.97 -19.03 20.74
N LYS A 183 -1.66 -20.31 20.96
CA LYS A 183 -0.67 -20.75 21.94
C LYS A 183 0.52 -21.32 21.19
N HIS A 184 1.74 -21.12 21.72
CA HIS A 184 2.93 -21.75 21.16
C HIS A 184 2.73 -23.27 21.06
N GLN A 185 3.09 -23.84 19.91
CA GLN A 185 2.97 -25.26 19.63
C GLN A 185 4.36 -25.82 19.37
N GLU A 186 4.76 -26.88 20.08
CA GLU A 186 6.04 -27.56 19.85
C GLU A 186 6.04 -28.37 18.54
N ALA A 187 4.87 -28.88 18.12
CA ALA A 187 4.70 -29.67 16.91
C ALA A 187 3.57 -29.12 16.01
N PRO A 188 3.72 -27.93 15.40
CA PRO A 188 2.66 -27.32 14.60
C PRO A 188 2.49 -28.01 13.23
N GLY A 189 1.24 -28.21 12.82
CA GLY A 189 0.89 -28.68 11.48
C GLY A 189 1.24 -27.67 10.38
N THR A 190 1.23 -28.12 9.12
CA THR A 190 1.62 -27.31 7.95
C THR A 190 0.75 -26.06 7.76
N THR A 191 -0.57 -26.19 7.91
CA THR A 191 -1.51 -25.06 7.81
C THR A 191 -1.25 -24.02 8.90
N PHE A 192 -0.99 -24.46 10.13
CA PHE A 192 -0.65 -23.56 11.23
C PHE A 192 0.64 -22.79 10.94
N LYS A 193 1.70 -23.48 10.46
CA LYS A 193 2.96 -22.83 10.08
C LYS A 193 2.76 -21.76 9.00
N ARG A 194 1.91 -22.02 8.00
CA ARG A 194 1.60 -21.03 6.94
C ARG A 194 0.90 -19.80 7.50
N HIS A 195 -0.13 -19.98 8.32
CA HIS A 195 -0.84 -18.84 8.91
C HIS A 195 0.07 -18.07 9.89
N LEU A 196 0.90 -18.78 10.66
CA LEU A 196 1.90 -18.16 11.53
C LEU A 196 2.92 -17.32 10.74
N ALA A 197 3.36 -17.79 9.57
CA ALA A 197 4.25 -17.00 8.71
C ALA A 197 3.59 -15.70 8.23
N ILE A 198 2.30 -15.74 7.90
CA ILE A 198 1.51 -14.54 7.57
C ILE A 198 1.47 -13.59 8.78
N ALA A 199 1.19 -14.12 9.98
CA ALA A 199 1.17 -13.32 11.20
C ALA A 199 2.52 -12.65 11.50
N HIS A 200 3.62 -13.38 11.35
CA HIS A 200 4.96 -12.80 11.51
C HIS A 200 5.26 -11.70 10.50
N GLY A 201 4.92 -11.90 9.22
CA GLY A 201 5.15 -10.88 8.22
C GLY A 201 4.27 -9.65 8.43
N LEU A 202 2.99 -9.83 8.78
CA LEU A 202 2.09 -8.72 9.11
C LEU A 202 2.60 -7.92 10.31
N LEU A 203 2.99 -8.58 11.41
CA LEU A 203 3.52 -7.92 12.61
C LEU A 203 4.96 -7.40 12.45
N SER A 204 5.58 -7.58 11.28
CA SER A 204 6.86 -6.96 10.95
C SER A 204 6.70 -5.60 10.25
N GLU A 205 5.47 -5.24 9.86
CA GLU A 205 5.13 -3.94 9.32
C GLU A 205 5.07 -2.87 10.42
N ASP A 206 5.08 -1.60 10.02
CA ASP A 206 5.00 -0.46 10.93
C ASP A 206 3.62 -0.36 11.62
N ASP A 207 3.60 -0.14 12.94
CA ASP A 207 2.36 -0.09 13.74
C ASP A 207 1.37 0.95 13.22
N TYR A 208 1.86 2.11 12.75
CA TYR A 208 1.00 3.17 12.23
C TYR A 208 0.36 2.77 10.90
N LEU A 209 1.09 2.04 10.03
CA LEU A 209 0.51 1.45 8.82
C LEU A 209 -0.61 0.45 9.15
N LEU A 210 -0.37 -0.46 10.10
CA LEU A 210 -1.37 -1.43 10.54
C LEU A 210 -2.62 -0.74 11.08
N GLN A 211 -2.43 0.30 11.90
CA GLN A 211 -3.50 1.13 12.44
C GLN A 211 -4.34 1.76 11.32
N GLU A 212 -3.71 2.45 10.37
CA GLU A 212 -4.44 3.15 9.28
C GLU A 212 -5.21 2.19 8.38
N ILE A 213 -4.66 1.00 8.09
CA ILE A 213 -5.38 -0.03 7.32
C ILE A 213 -6.64 -0.50 8.08
N LEU A 214 -6.52 -0.76 9.37
CA LEU A 214 -7.64 -1.22 10.20
C LEU A 214 -8.66 -0.11 10.48
N PHE A 215 -8.23 1.16 10.48
CA PHE A 215 -9.09 2.32 10.69
C PHE A 215 -9.81 2.79 9.42
N ASN A 216 -9.67 2.05 8.32
CA ASN A 216 -10.49 2.24 7.13
C ASN A 216 -12.00 2.25 7.53
N PRO A 217 -12.80 3.23 7.05
CA PRO A 217 -14.18 3.44 7.47
C PRO A 217 -15.12 2.27 7.17
N TYR A 218 -14.76 1.40 6.22
CA TYR A 218 -15.54 0.21 5.84
C TYR A 218 -15.15 -1.04 6.64
N THR A 219 -14.04 -1.02 7.39
CA THR A 219 -13.59 -2.14 8.23
C THR A 219 -14.63 -2.60 9.26
N PRO A 220 -15.33 -1.71 10.01
CA PRO A 220 -16.26 -2.14 11.05
C PRO A 220 -17.41 -3.02 10.55
N GLU A 221 -17.93 -2.75 9.35
CA GLU A 221 -18.95 -3.58 8.71
C GLU A 221 -18.40 -4.98 8.41
N GLN A 222 -17.19 -5.05 7.84
CA GLN A 222 -16.55 -6.33 7.52
C GLN A 222 -16.26 -7.17 8.77
N LEU A 223 -15.81 -6.54 9.86
CA LEU A 223 -15.60 -7.23 11.14
C LEU A 223 -16.91 -7.70 11.77
N THR A 224 -18.01 -6.96 11.58
CA THR A 224 -19.34 -7.39 12.00
C THR A 224 -19.75 -8.66 11.26
N ASN A 225 -19.58 -8.68 9.93
CA ASN A 225 -19.86 -9.86 9.10
C ASN A 225 -19.01 -11.07 9.54
N ILE A 226 -17.71 -10.88 9.80
CA ILE A 226 -16.82 -11.96 10.28
C ILE A 226 -17.29 -12.49 11.64
N ARG A 227 -17.69 -11.61 12.56
CA ARG A 227 -18.17 -12.01 13.89
C ARG A 227 -19.48 -12.81 13.78
N GLU A 228 -20.38 -12.42 12.90
CA GLU A 228 -21.63 -13.14 12.64
C GLU A 228 -21.35 -14.53 12.05
N GLU A 229 -20.49 -14.64 11.04
CA GLU A 229 -20.10 -15.94 10.47
C GLU A 229 -19.37 -16.82 11.49
N LEU A 230 -18.50 -16.25 12.33
CA LEU A 230 -17.83 -16.98 13.40
C LEU A 230 -18.82 -17.49 14.45
N GLY A 231 -19.84 -16.68 14.79
CA GLY A 231 -20.93 -17.08 15.69
C GLY A 231 -21.77 -18.22 15.10
N ASN A 232 -22.12 -18.15 13.81
CA ASN A 232 -22.83 -19.23 13.11
C ASN A 232 -21.99 -20.52 13.06
N LEU A 233 -20.69 -20.40 12.75
CA LEU A 233 -19.79 -21.55 12.73
C LEU A 233 -19.66 -22.19 14.12
N LEU A 234 -19.54 -21.36 15.17
CA LEU A 234 -19.50 -21.84 16.56
C LEU A 234 -20.78 -22.61 16.92
N ASP A 235 -21.95 -22.06 16.61
CA ASP A 235 -23.24 -22.70 16.87
C ASP A 235 -23.38 -24.06 16.15
N ILE A 236 -22.95 -24.16 14.89
CA ILE A 236 -22.89 -25.43 14.14
C ILE A 236 -21.98 -26.45 14.84
N ILE A 237 -20.82 -26.02 15.35
CA ILE A 237 -19.85 -26.87 16.02
C ILE A 237 -20.38 -27.37 17.37
N GLU A 238 -20.96 -26.49 18.18
CA GLU A 238 -21.50 -26.82 19.51
C GLU A 238 -22.63 -27.86 19.41
N HIS A 239 -23.51 -27.72 18.43
CA HIS A 239 -24.61 -28.66 18.17
C HIS A 239 -24.19 -29.90 17.36
N LYS A 240 -22.95 -29.93 16.84
CA LYS A 240 -22.44 -30.98 15.95
C LYS A 240 -23.37 -31.23 14.74
N ASP A 241 -23.94 -30.16 14.19
CA ASP A 241 -24.90 -30.24 13.09
C ASP A 241 -24.19 -30.49 11.74
N ALA A 242 -24.21 -31.74 11.31
CA ALA A 242 -23.52 -32.17 10.09
C ALA A 242 -24.13 -31.57 8.81
N ASP A 243 -25.45 -31.39 8.76
CA ASP A 243 -26.14 -30.86 7.58
C ASP A 243 -25.87 -29.37 7.42
N ARG A 244 -25.95 -28.60 8.51
CA ARG A 244 -25.56 -27.19 8.51
C ARG A 244 -24.07 -27.01 8.20
N MET A 245 -23.19 -27.85 8.73
CA MET A 245 -21.77 -27.82 8.39
C MET A 245 -21.54 -28.03 6.89
N LYS A 246 -22.22 -29.01 6.28
CA LYS A 246 -22.12 -29.27 4.84
C LYS A 246 -22.59 -28.07 4.02
N ALA A 247 -23.70 -27.44 4.41
CA ALA A 247 -24.21 -26.24 3.74
C ALA A 247 -23.25 -25.05 3.89
N TYR A 248 -22.70 -24.83 5.09
CA TYR A 248 -21.71 -23.79 5.37
C TYR A 248 -20.45 -23.96 4.51
N LEU A 249 -19.89 -25.17 4.44
CA LEU A 249 -18.72 -25.46 3.61
C LEU A 249 -19.01 -25.28 2.11
N LYS A 250 -20.25 -25.52 1.66
CA LYS A 250 -20.65 -25.25 0.27
C LYS A 250 -20.63 -23.73 -0.01
N LYS A 251 -21.28 -22.93 0.84
CA LYS A 251 -21.27 -21.46 0.76
C LYS A 251 -19.83 -20.90 0.69
N VAL A 252 -18.95 -21.34 1.60
CA VAL A 252 -17.56 -20.86 1.63
C VAL A 252 -16.78 -21.24 0.37
N ARG A 253 -17.04 -22.42 -0.22
CA ARG A 253 -16.40 -22.84 -1.47
C ARG A 253 -16.85 -21.99 -2.66
N GLU A 254 -18.11 -21.57 -2.70
CA GLU A 254 -18.63 -20.69 -3.76
C GLU A 254 -17.98 -19.30 -3.70
N ASN A 255 -17.64 -18.81 -2.51
CA ASN A 255 -17.01 -17.50 -2.33
C ASN A 255 -15.54 -17.41 -2.79
N ILE A 256 -14.86 -18.55 -3.02
CA ILE A 256 -13.44 -18.60 -3.39
C ILE A 256 -13.21 -19.11 -4.82
N GLN A 257 -14.27 -19.16 -5.63
CA GLN A 257 -14.22 -19.54 -7.05
C GLN A 257 -14.00 -18.35 -7.98
#